data_AF-A0A9P9PSR2-F1
#
_entry.id   AF-A0A9P9PSR2-F1
#
_cell.length_a   1.000
_cell.length_b   1.000
_cell.length_c   1.000
_cell.angle_alpha   90.00
_cell.angle_beta   90.00
_cell.angle_gamma   90.00
#
_symmetry.space_group_name_H-M   'P 1'
#
loop_
_entity.id
_entity.type
_entity.pdbx_description
1 polymer ?
#
loop_
_entity_poly.entity_id
_entity_poly.type
_entity_poly.pdbx_seq_one_letter_code
_entity_poly.pdbx_strand_id
1 'polypeptide(L)'
;MARSMRLFLIRHGETVDNVAQLYAGSRDSELTKHGYQQAARLGMRFQSVGLSFTHLFSSHLQRAVTTAGKLREAQTRSLKDDALQALVPDVVQLPVLVEQDFGSMEGKKWSDRPPDSNVVGKEHRKQEQKDTVGFVAVETKDSMARRADTFIDEHLMPFFNSSSQCINPVIAIVSHGIFLSILWKRLLLRLPPKSVALSPELQAIARPSLEHLGGWSNTGYLELHLTQTAHEPAKFSADAPPLSVLEHSSLSAGMRAASDGADEVQPVPSNDIPVAQQTTSEKLSSPATVAPRSMPLQIAYGWTTTILAINGKDHLKGLKRTGGGVGSSRHDASQKNIDMFFKRRKV
;
A
#
# COMPACT_ATOMS: atom_id res chain seq x y z
N MET A 1 -23.88 3.20 -14.52
CA MET A 1 -23.47 4.57 -14.15
C MET A 1 -21.95 4.62 -14.15
N ALA A 2 -21.32 5.75 -14.50
CA ALA A 2 -19.89 5.90 -14.27
C ALA A 2 -19.59 5.92 -12.76
N ARG A 3 -18.50 5.31 -12.34
CA ARG A 3 -18.05 5.30 -10.93
C ARG A 3 -16.80 6.16 -10.80
N SER A 4 -16.60 6.80 -9.66
CA SER A 4 -15.33 7.46 -9.34
C SER A 4 -14.82 7.08 -7.96
N MET A 5 -13.56 7.39 -7.68
CA MET A 5 -12.93 7.23 -6.37
C MET A 5 -11.89 8.34 -6.22
N ARG A 6 -11.77 8.91 -5.03
CA ARG A 6 -10.61 9.75 -4.66
C ARG A 6 -9.81 9.03 -3.59
N LEU A 7 -8.52 8.81 -3.87
CA LEU A 7 -7.61 8.09 -2.98
C LEU A 7 -6.45 9.00 -2.58
N PHE A 8 -6.24 9.14 -1.28
CA PHE A 8 -5.21 9.99 -0.68
C PHE A 8 -4.21 9.13 0.08
N LEU A 9 -2.94 9.15 -0.34
CA LEU A 9 -1.84 8.61 0.45
C LEU A 9 -1.19 9.76 1.22
N ILE A 10 -1.13 9.68 2.55
CA ILE A 10 -0.77 10.80 3.42
C ILE A 10 0.33 10.36 4.38
N ARG A 11 1.47 11.06 4.39
CA ARG A 11 2.50 10.83 5.42
C ARG A 11 2.09 11.46 6.75
N HIS A 12 2.33 10.78 7.87
CA HIS A 12 2.16 11.33 9.22
C HIS A 12 2.85 12.70 9.43
N GLY A 13 2.36 13.48 10.40
CA GLY A 13 3.00 14.73 10.85
C GLY A 13 4.39 14.52 11.46
N GLU A 14 5.17 15.59 11.59
CA GLU A 14 6.51 15.52 12.16
C GLU A 14 6.55 14.92 13.57
N THR A 15 7.53 14.05 13.83
CA THR A 15 7.78 13.42 15.14
C THR A 15 9.07 13.91 15.79
N VAL A 16 9.22 13.67 17.09
CA VAL A 16 10.46 14.00 17.83
C VAL A 16 11.67 13.26 17.23
N ASP A 17 11.52 11.99 16.83
CA ASP A 17 12.58 11.21 16.18
C ASP A 17 12.91 11.76 14.77
N ASN A 18 11.93 12.35 14.04
CA ASN A 18 12.23 13.06 12.79
C ASN A 18 13.09 14.31 13.02
N VAL A 19 12.81 15.11 14.07
CA VAL A 19 13.64 16.28 14.39
C VAL A 19 15.03 15.86 14.84
N ALA A 20 15.14 14.79 15.63
CA ALA A 20 16.42 14.23 16.08
C ALA A 20 17.18 13.43 14.99
N GLN A 21 16.58 13.28 13.79
CA GLN A 21 17.14 12.53 12.65
C GLN A 21 17.48 11.06 13.00
N LEU A 22 16.60 10.41 13.76
CA LEU A 22 16.72 9.02 14.16
C LEU A 22 15.95 8.10 13.20
N TYR A 23 16.40 6.85 13.08
CA TYR A 23 15.58 5.78 12.52
C TYR A 23 14.37 5.53 13.44
N ALA A 24 13.17 5.64 12.88
CA ALA A 24 11.91 5.47 13.58
C ALA A 24 10.91 4.72 12.69
N GLY A 25 11.15 3.41 12.56
CA GLY A 25 10.33 2.48 11.82
C GLY A 25 9.25 1.89 12.71
N SER A 26 9.61 0.85 13.44
CA SER A 26 8.76 0.19 14.44
C SER A 26 8.64 0.99 15.75
N ARG A 27 9.59 1.89 16.06
CA ARG A 27 9.48 2.81 17.22
C ARG A 27 8.26 3.70 17.13
N ASP A 28 7.47 3.80 18.19
CA ASP A 28 6.29 4.66 18.25
C ASP A 28 6.61 6.09 18.73
N SER A 29 7.33 6.85 17.89
CA SER A 29 7.68 8.25 18.19
C SER A 29 6.48 9.18 18.08
N GLU A 30 6.22 9.97 19.13
CA GLU A 30 5.13 10.94 19.22
C GLU A 30 5.29 12.10 18.22
N LEU A 31 4.16 12.71 17.82
CA LEU A 31 4.19 13.96 17.04
C LEU A 31 4.81 15.11 17.85
N THR A 32 5.59 15.96 17.18
CA THR A 32 5.97 17.27 17.75
C THR A 32 4.76 18.19 17.81
N LYS A 33 4.83 19.27 18.59
CA LYS A 33 3.83 20.35 18.52
C LYS A 33 3.67 20.90 17.10
N HIS A 34 4.76 21.00 16.34
CA HIS A 34 4.72 21.39 14.94
C HIS A 34 4.04 20.32 14.06
N GLY A 35 4.33 19.03 14.25
CA GLY A 35 3.67 17.92 13.54
C GLY A 35 2.16 17.85 13.78
N TYR A 36 1.72 18.16 15.01
CA TYR A 36 0.30 18.29 15.33
C TYR A 36 -0.36 19.47 14.60
N GLN A 37 0.31 20.62 14.51
CA GLN A 37 -0.16 21.78 13.72
C GLN A 37 -0.22 21.46 12.21
N GLN A 38 0.76 20.74 11.68
CA GLN A 38 0.76 20.25 10.29
C GLN A 38 -0.50 19.40 10.03
N ALA A 39 -0.77 18.41 10.88
CA ALA A 39 -1.92 17.50 10.74
C ALA A 39 -3.27 18.22 10.88
N ALA A 40 -3.39 19.13 11.85
CA ALA A 40 -4.59 19.95 12.02
C ALA A 40 -4.86 20.84 10.79
N ARG A 41 -3.81 21.46 10.21
CA ARG A 41 -3.94 22.25 8.98
C ARG A 41 -4.29 21.42 7.76
N LEU A 42 -3.80 20.18 7.65
CA LEU A 42 -4.19 19.27 6.58
C LEU A 42 -5.70 18.96 6.63
N GLY A 43 -6.23 18.63 7.82
CA GLY A 43 -7.67 18.40 8.01
C GLY A 43 -8.51 19.63 7.64
N MET A 44 -8.16 20.81 8.15
CA MET A 44 -8.83 22.08 7.81
C MET A 44 -8.73 22.41 6.31
N ARG A 45 -7.62 22.06 5.65
CA ARG A 45 -7.43 22.30 4.22
C ARG A 45 -8.36 21.41 3.38
N PHE A 46 -8.43 20.11 3.69
CA PHE A 46 -9.37 19.19 3.05
C PHE A 46 -10.83 19.63 3.24
N GLN A 47 -11.21 20.02 4.46
CA GLN A 47 -12.52 20.62 4.73
C GLN A 47 -12.79 21.85 3.84
N SER A 48 -11.83 22.78 3.70
CA SER A 48 -11.99 24.01 2.90
C SER A 48 -12.14 23.80 1.39
N VAL A 49 -11.85 22.61 0.85
CA VAL A 49 -12.15 22.23 -0.54
C VAL A 49 -13.40 21.35 -0.66
N GLY A 50 -14.19 21.22 0.41
CA GLY A 50 -15.37 20.35 0.44
C GLY A 50 -15.04 18.86 0.40
N LEU A 51 -13.83 18.45 0.78
CA LEU A 51 -13.48 17.03 0.88
C LEU A 51 -14.05 16.45 2.19
N SER A 52 -14.81 15.38 2.06
CA SER A 52 -15.28 14.55 3.17
C SER A 52 -14.84 13.11 2.90
N PHE A 53 -14.08 12.52 3.81
CA PHE A 53 -13.64 11.13 3.72
C PHE A 53 -14.79 10.20 4.09
N THR A 54 -15.01 9.19 3.25
CA THR A 54 -15.90 8.06 3.52
C THR A 54 -15.18 6.90 4.20
N HIS A 55 -13.86 6.82 4.04
CA HIS A 55 -13.01 5.80 4.67
C HIS A 55 -11.68 6.40 5.14
N LEU A 56 -11.27 6.06 6.37
CA LEU A 56 -10.02 6.49 6.98
C LEU A 56 -9.23 5.28 7.45
N PHE A 57 -8.10 5.01 6.81
CA PHE A 57 -7.15 3.97 7.21
C PHE A 57 -5.89 4.62 7.78
N SER A 58 -5.30 4.04 8.82
CA SER A 58 -3.97 4.44 9.28
C SER A 58 -3.11 3.26 9.71
N SER A 59 -1.79 3.46 9.73
CA SER A 59 -0.93 2.68 10.62
C SER A 59 -1.39 2.83 12.07
N HIS A 60 -1.23 1.79 12.89
CA HIS A 60 -1.55 1.82 14.32
C HIS A 60 -0.56 2.63 15.18
N LEU A 61 0.62 2.97 14.64
CA LEU A 61 1.61 3.80 15.35
C LEU A 61 1.03 5.20 15.59
N GLN A 62 1.14 5.72 16.81
CA GLN A 62 0.48 6.93 17.31
C GLN A 62 0.66 8.14 16.40
N ARG A 63 1.83 8.31 15.77
CA ARG A 63 2.07 9.40 14.80
C ARG A 63 1.09 9.40 13.62
N ALA A 64 0.75 8.22 13.11
CA ALA A 64 -0.19 8.05 12.01
C ALA A 64 -1.63 8.14 12.51
N VAL A 65 -1.97 7.46 13.62
CA VAL A 65 -3.29 7.53 14.26
C VAL A 65 -3.67 8.95 14.63
N THR A 66 -2.77 9.71 15.27
CA THR A 66 -2.99 11.12 15.63
C THR A 66 -3.18 11.99 14.39
N THR A 67 -2.41 11.74 13.33
CA THR A 67 -2.56 12.48 12.06
C THR A 67 -3.93 12.20 11.42
N ALA A 68 -4.35 10.94 11.35
CA ALA A 68 -5.68 10.55 10.84
C ALA A 68 -6.82 11.11 11.71
N GLY A 69 -6.66 11.08 13.03
CA GLY A 69 -7.60 11.66 13.99
C GLY A 69 -7.80 13.17 13.80
N LYS A 70 -6.77 13.93 13.41
CA LYS A 70 -6.92 15.35 13.03
C LYS A 70 -7.74 15.55 11.75
N LEU A 71 -7.69 14.62 10.80
CA LEU A 71 -8.54 14.67 9.60
C LEU A 71 -10.00 14.41 9.97
N ARG A 72 -10.26 13.33 10.73
CA ARG A 72 -11.59 12.98 11.26
C ARG A 72 -12.19 14.12 12.08
N GLU A 73 -11.40 14.73 12.96
CA GLU A 73 -11.83 15.86 13.80
C GLU A 73 -12.22 17.09 12.98
N ALA A 74 -11.46 17.44 11.93
CA ALA A 74 -11.78 18.57 11.06
C ALA A 74 -13.11 18.35 10.31
N GLN A 75 -13.34 17.13 9.82
CA GLN A 75 -14.61 16.73 9.19
C GLN A 75 -15.77 16.78 10.19
N THR A 76 -15.58 16.24 11.40
CA THR A 76 -16.58 16.25 12.49
C THR A 76 -16.98 17.69 12.86
N ARG A 77 -16.00 18.57 13.09
CA ARG A 77 -16.23 20.00 13.41
C ARG A 77 -16.91 20.80 12.29
N SER A 78 -16.96 20.27 11.07
CA SER A 78 -17.67 20.89 9.96
C SER A 78 -19.19 20.70 10.04
N LEU A 79 -19.65 19.76 10.85
CA LEU A 79 -21.05 19.33 10.94
C LEU A 79 -21.68 19.91 12.21
N LYS A 80 -22.86 20.51 12.08
CA LYS A 80 -23.60 21.14 13.19
C LYS A 80 -24.56 20.20 13.91
N ASP A 81 -24.79 19.03 13.35
CA ASP A 81 -25.78 18.04 13.78
C ASP A 81 -25.03 16.80 14.28
N ASP A 82 -25.35 16.36 15.50
CA ASP A 82 -24.71 15.21 16.14
C ASP A 82 -25.01 13.90 15.38
N ALA A 83 -26.17 13.79 14.73
CA ALA A 83 -26.49 12.64 13.88
C ALA A 83 -25.60 12.58 12.63
N LEU A 84 -25.24 13.74 12.06
CA LEU A 84 -24.29 13.81 10.95
C LEU A 84 -22.85 13.59 11.42
N GLN A 85 -22.48 14.06 12.62
CA GLN A 85 -21.17 13.76 13.23
C GLN A 85 -20.97 12.27 13.47
N ALA A 86 -22.03 11.53 13.84
CA ALA A 86 -22.00 10.07 14.00
C ALA A 86 -21.79 9.31 12.67
N LEU A 87 -22.00 9.94 11.52
CA LEU A 87 -21.71 9.37 10.19
C LEU A 87 -20.26 9.59 9.72
N VAL A 88 -19.45 10.33 10.48
CA VAL A 88 -18.02 10.49 10.17
C VAL A 88 -17.29 9.18 10.46
N PRO A 89 -16.59 8.58 9.48
CA PRO A 89 -15.98 7.27 9.64
C PRO A 89 -14.90 7.27 10.73
N ASP A 90 -14.83 6.18 11.47
CA ASP A 90 -13.72 5.92 12.38
C ASP A 90 -12.43 5.58 11.64
N VAL A 91 -11.30 5.80 12.33
CA VAL A 91 -9.98 5.49 11.79
C VAL A 91 -9.70 4.01 11.98
N VAL A 92 -9.71 3.25 10.89
CA VAL A 92 -9.35 1.83 10.86
C VAL A 92 -7.83 1.71 10.95
N GLN A 93 -7.34 1.19 12.08
CA GLN A 93 -5.90 1.08 12.37
C GLN A 93 -5.38 -0.29 11.94
N LEU A 94 -4.35 -0.32 11.09
CA LEU A 94 -3.88 -1.53 10.42
C LEU A 94 -2.37 -1.76 10.64
N PRO A 95 -1.94 -2.92 11.16
CA PRO A 95 -0.53 -3.30 11.27
C PRO A 95 0.22 -3.35 9.94
N VAL A 96 -0.44 -3.74 8.85
CA VAL A 96 0.18 -3.81 7.51
C VAL A 96 0.68 -2.45 7.00
N LEU A 97 0.16 -1.32 7.53
CA LEU A 97 0.50 0.04 7.10
C LEU A 97 1.70 0.68 7.85
N VAL A 98 2.42 -0.04 8.72
CA VAL A 98 3.60 0.49 9.44
C VAL A 98 4.78 0.80 8.51
N GLU A 99 5.69 1.66 8.99
CA GLU A 99 6.95 1.98 8.29
C GLU A 99 7.83 0.74 8.13
N GLN A 100 8.89 0.83 7.33
CA GLN A 100 9.98 -0.15 7.34
C GLN A 100 10.51 -0.37 8.76
N ASP A 101 10.54 -1.61 9.26
CA ASP A 101 11.24 -1.91 10.52
C ASP A 101 12.76 -1.84 10.32
N PHE A 102 13.44 -1.00 11.11
CA PHE A 102 14.90 -0.88 11.06
C PHE A 102 15.63 -1.85 11.99
N GLY A 103 14.92 -2.68 12.76
CA GLY A 103 15.52 -3.68 13.65
C GLY A 103 16.54 -3.06 14.61
N SER A 104 17.75 -3.61 14.67
CA SER A 104 18.83 -3.07 15.52
C SER A 104 19.36 -1.68 15.10
N MET A 105 18.81 -1.03 14.08
CA MET A 105 19.09 0.37 13.73
C MET A 105 18.06 1.37 14.28
N GLU A 106 16.92 0.91 14.80
CA GLU A 106 15.91 1.77 15.44
C GLU A 106 16.52 2.69 16.53
N GLY A 107 16.19 3.97 16.50
CA GLY A 107 16.65 4.98 17.46
C GLY A 107 18.09 5.47 17.26
N LYS A 108 18.88 4.90 16.33
CA LYS A 108 20.20 5.44 15.94
C LYS A 108 20.04 6.60 14.97
N LYS A 109 21.04 7.48 14.84
CA LYS A 109 20.98 8.56 13.85
C LYS A 109 21.15 8.00 12.45
N TRP A 110 20.55 8.68 11.48
CA TRP A 110 20.75 8.42 10.05
C TRP A 110 22.24 8.42 9.63
N SER A 111 23.09 9.22 10.30
CA SER A 111 24.54 9.30 10.11
C SER A 111 25.29 8.03 10.53
N ASP A 112 24.70 7.22 11.39
CA ASP A 112 25.35 6.07 12.03
C ASP A 112 25.22 4.81 11.16
N ARG A 113 24.60 4.94 9.98
CA ARG A 113 24.59 3.90 8.96
C ARG A 113 26.00 3.73 8.40
N PRO A 114 26.59 2.52 8.44
CA PRO A 114 27.87 2.28 7.78
C PRO A 114 27.72 2.58 6.27
N PRO A 115 28.68 3.27 5.64
CA PRO A 115 28.62 3.58 4.22
C PRO A 115 28.47 2.29 3.40
N ASP A 116 27.59 2.32 2.40
CA ASP A 116 27.05 1.15 1.70
C ASP A 116 28.15 0.16 1.30
N SER A 117 28.06 -1.12 1.66
CA SER A 117 27.10 -2.10 1.13
C SER A 117 27.12 -2.27 -0.41
N ASN A 118 28.01 -1.60 -1.12
CA ASN A 118 28.32 -1.81 -2.54
C ASN A 118 29.83 -1.86 -2.74
N VAL A 119 30.27 -2.80 -3.60
CA VAL A 119 31.68 -3.12 -3.92
C VAL A 119 32.44 -3.89 -2.81
N VAL A 120 32.67 -5.18 -3.08
CA VAL A 120 33.66 -6.10 -2.45
C VAL A 120 33.67 -6.15 -0.91
N GLY A 121 32.92 -7.11 -0.34
CA GLY A 121 32.90 -7.36 1.13
C GLY A 121 31.56 -7.80 1.73
N LYS A 122 30.57 -8.16 0.90
CA LYS A 122 29.17 -8.41 1.32
C LYS A 122 28.95 -9.63 2.22
N GLU A 123 29.86 -10.59 2.24
CA GLU A 123 29.66 -11.89 2.91
C GLU A 123 30.24 -11.88 4.33
N HIS A 124 31.55 -11.70 4.48
CA HIS A 124 32.23 -11.68 5.80
C HIS A 124 31.55 -10.75 6.83
N ARG A 125 31.28 -9.50 6.46
CA ARG A 125 30.75 -8.51 7.41
C ARG A 125 29.25 -8.66 7.71
N LYS A 126 28.49 -9.32 6.82
CA LYS A 126 27.11 -9.75 7.12
C LYS A 126 27.09 -10.90 8.11
N GLN A 127 28.08 -11.78 8.06
CA GLN A 127 28.22 -12.89 8.99
C GLN A 127 28.50 -12.35 10.41
N GLU A 128 29.57 -11.57 10.58
CA GLU A 128 30.00 -11.02 11.89
C GLU A 128 28.89 -10.26 12.67
N GLN A 129 28.08 -9.43 11.98
CA GLN A 129 26.98 -8.73 12.64
C GLN A 129 25.74 -9.60 12.87
N LYS A 130 25.50 -10.61 12.03
CA LYS A 130 24.39 -11.56 12.18
C LYS A 130 24.66 -12.61 13.26
N ASP A 131 25.93 -12.90 13.52
CA ASP A 131 26.41 -13.77 14.60
C ASP A 131 26.47 -13.04 15.95
N THR A 132 26.17 -11.73 15.99
CA THR A 132 25.97 -10.98 17.23
C THR A 132 24.61 -11.33 17.85
N VAL A 133 24.61 -11.94 19.04
CA VAL A 133 23.40 -12.32 19.78
C VAL A 133 22.49 -11.08 19.97
N GLY A 134 21.26 -11.17 19.49
CA GLY A 134 20.27 -10.09 19.57
C GLY A 134 20.25 -9.11 18.38
N PHE A 135 21.02 -9.34 17.32
CA PHE A 135 20.88 -8.55 16.08
C PHE A 135 19.56 -8.85 15.34
N VAL A 136 18.78 -7.80 15.09
CA VAL A 136 17.56 -7.83 14.27
C VAL A 136 17.84 -7.11 12.96
N ALA A 137 17.69 -7.81 11.85
CA ALA A 137 17.93 -7.25 10.53
C ALA A 137 16.83 -6.26 10.11
N VAL A 138 17.21 -5.24 9.35
CA VAL A 138 16.28 -4.29 8.70
C VAL A 138 15.32 -5.04 7.77
N GLU A 139 14.04 -4.68 7.81
CA GLU A 139 13.00 -5.27 6.96
C GLU A 139 13.33 -5.11 5.47
N THR A 140 13.13 -6.18 4.69
CA THR A 140 13.40 -6.16 3.24
C THR A 140 12.29 -5.44 2.47
N LYS A 141 12.65 -4.89 1.29
CA LYS A 141 11.66 -4.30 0.36
C LYS A 141 10.56 -5.29 -0.03
N ASP A 142 10.88 -6.58 -0.13
CA ASP A 142 9.92 -7.63 -0.48
C ASP A 142 8.94 -7.93 0.66
N SER A 143 9.37 -7.78 1.92
CA SER A 143 8.47 -7.85 3.08
C SER A 143 7.48 -6.68 3.05
N MET A 144 7.97 -5.45 2.89
CA MET A 144 7.10 -4.28 2.72
C MET A 144 6.17 -4.41 1.52
N ALA A 145 6.64 -4.98 0.40
CA ALA A 145 5.83 -5.22 -0.78
C ALA A 145 4.67 -6.19 -0.50
N ARG A 146 4.92 -7.30 0.22
CA ARG A 146 3.86 -8.23 0.65
C ARG A 146 2.85 -7.58 1.60
N ARG A 147 3.31 -6.74 2.53
CA ARG A 147 2.40 -5.97 3.42
C ARG A 147 1.53 -4.99 2.63
N ALA A 148 2.11 -4.31 1.64
CA ALA A 148 1.38 -3.41 0.76
C ALA A 148 0.40 -4.15 -0.16
N ASP A 149 0.78 -5.31 -0.71
CA ASP A 149 -0.13 -6.18 -1.47
C ASP A 149 -1.32 -6.63 -0.62
N THR A 150 -1.07 -7.14 0.60
CA THR A 150 -2.11 -7.53 1.57
C THR A 150 -3.10 -6.39 1.81
N PHE A 151 -2.59 -5.18 2.09
CA PHE A 151 -3.44 -4.00 2.28
C PHE A 151 -4.26 -3.66 1.03
N ILE A 152 -3.66 -3.71 -0.17
CA ILE A 152 -4.39 -3.42 -1.42
C ILE A 152 -5.48 -4.46 -1.66
N ASP A 153 -5.15 -5.74 -1.56
CA ASP A 153 -6.05 -6.85 -1.87
C ASP A 153 -7.22 -6.93 -0.87
N GLU A 154 -6.98 -6.69 0.42
CA GLU A 154 -8.00 -6.74 1.47
C GLU A 154 -8.83 -5.44 1.60
N HIS A 155 -8.23 -4.26 1.38
CA HIS A 155 -8.88 -2.97 1.68
C HIS A 155 -9.09 -2.02 0.50
N LEU A 156 -8.42 -2.20 -0.65
CA LEU A 156 -8.63 -1.35 -1.84
C LEU A 156 -9.34 -2.07 -2.98
N MET A 157 -8.99 -3.33 -3.28
CA MET A 157 -9.63 -4.12 -4.34
C MET A 157 -11.15 -4.28 -4.19
N PRO A 158 -11.75 -4.34 -2.97
CA PRO A 158 -13.21 -4.31 -2.81
C PRO A 158 -13.91 -3.07 -3.40
N PHE A 159 -13.22 -1.92 -3.48
CA PHE A 159 -13.78 -0.70 -4.08
C PHE A 159 -13.75 -0.72 -5.61
N PHE A 160 -12.72 -1.32 -6.21
CA PHE A 160 -12.63 -1.48 -7.66
C PHE A 160 -13.64 -2.49 -8.19
N ASN A 161 -13.93 -3.53 -7.41
CA ASN A 161 -14.96 -4.52 -7.69
C ASN A 161 -16.38 -3.93 -7.59
N SER A 162 -17.35 -4.54 -8.27
CA SER A 162 -18.74 -4.03 -8.38
C SER A 162 -19.59 -4.23 -7.12
N SER A 163 -19.02 -4.74 -6.02
CA SER A 163 -19.70 -5.06 -4.76
C SER A 163 -19.85 -3.88 -3.79
N SER A 164 -19.23 -2.73 -4.08
CA SER A 164 -19.25 -1.57 -3.19
C SER A 164 -20.53 -0.74 -3.30
N GLN A 165 -21.25 -0.61 -2.18
CA GLN A 165 -22.44 0.26 -2.05
C GLN A 165 -22.11 1.76 -2.18
N CYS A 166 -20.88 2.17 -1.86
CA CYS A 166 -20.42 3.54 -2.07
C CYS A 166 -20.08 3.75 -3.55
N ILE A 167 -20.87 4.59 -4.23
CA ILE A 167 -20.70 4.87 -5.68
C ILE A 167 -19.42 5.67 -5.94
N ASN A 168 -19.10 6.63 -5.04
CA ASN A 168 -17.96 7.56 -5.16
C ASN A 168 -17.12 7.63 -3.87
N PRO A 169 -16.40 6.57 -3.48
CA PRO A 169 -15.61 6.55 -2.24
C PRO A 169 -14.48 7.59 -2.23
N VAL A 170 -14.30 8.24 -1.07
CA VAL A 170 -13.21 9.16 -0.78
C VAL A 170 -12.41 8.58 0.38
N ILE A 171 -11.20 8.11 0.09
CA ILE A 171 -10.40 7.25 0.97
C ILE A 171 -9.11 7.96 1.33
N ALA A 172 -8.78 8.07 2.63
CA ALA A 172 -7.45 8.47 3.09
C ALA A 172 -6.71 7.31 3.77
N ILE A 173 -5.42 7.19 3.45
CA ILE A 173 -4.49 6.23 4.02
C ILE A 173 -3.33 7.01 4.66
N VAL A 174 -3.26 6.99 5.98
CA VAL A 174 -2.23 7.71 6.76
C VAL A 174 -1.14 6.75 7.20
N SER A 175 0.06 6.93 6.64
CA SER A 175 1.20 6.02 6.84
C SER A 175 2.53 6.81 6.81
N HIS A 176 3.62 6.19 6.36
CA HIS A 176 5.00 6.60 6.57
C HIS A 176 5.80 6.69 5.26
N GLY A 177 6.94 7.38 5.26
CA GLY A 177 7.58 7.83 4.02
C GLY A 177 8.11 6.71 3.14
N ILE A 178 8.75 5.69 3.72
CA ILE A 178 9.30 4.58 2.93
C ILE A 178 8.16 3.64 2.53
N PHE A 179 7.28 3.28 3.47
CA PHE A 179 6.16 2.40 3.19
C PHE A 179 5.19 2.97 2.14
N LEU A 180 4.86 4.27 2.16
CA LEU A 180 4.04 4.89 1.11
C LEU A 180 4.69 4.83 -0.27
N SER A 181 6.02 4.88 -0.34
CA SER A 181 6.76 4.71 -1.59
C SER A 181 6.67 3.26 -2.13
N ILE A 182 6.60 2.27 -1.25
CA ILE A 182 6.36 0.87 -1.62
C ILE A 182 4.88 0.65 -1.99
N LEU A 183 3.94 1.16 -1.19
CA LEU A 183 2.50 1.07 -1.40
C LEU A 183 2.10 1.67 -2.75
N TRP A 184 2.61 2.85 -3.10
CA TRP A 184 2.39 3.43 -4.42
C TRP A 184 2.87 2.52 -5.55
N LYS A 185 4.07 1.93 -5.44
CA LYS A 185 4.60 1.01 -6.46
C LYS A 185 3.77 -0.27 -6.58
N ARG A 186 3.27 -0.83 -5.47
CA ARG A 186 2.38 -2.00 -5.51
C ARG A 186 1.00 -1.66 -6.07
N LEU A 187 0.46 -0.49 -5.74
CA LEU A 187 -0.79 0.02 -6.32
C LEU A 187 -0.64 0.26 -7.83
N LEU A 188 0.46 0.84 -8.29
CA LEU A 188 0.73 1.08 -9.71
C LEU A 188 0.72 -0.23 -10.55
N LEU A 189 1.14 -1.35 -9.96
CA LEU A 189 1.07 -2.68 -10.59
C LEU A 189 -0.36 -3.28 -10.60
N ARG A 190 -1.28 -2.75 -9.79
CA ARG A 190 -2.69 -3.15 -9.72
C ARG A 190 -3.59 -2.29 -10.62
N LEU A 191 -3.09 -1.15 -11.12
CA LEU A 191 -3.76 -0.30 -12.09
C LEU A 191 -3.51 -0.79 -13.53
N PRO A 192 -4.46 -0.68 -14.47
CA PRO A 192 -4.26 -1.15 -15.84
C PRO A 192 -3.08 -0.45 -16.55
N PRO A 193 -2.33 -1.13 -17.43
CA PRO A 193 -1.24 -0.51 -18.20
C PRO A 193 -1.73 0.72 -18.99
N LYS A 194 -0.93 1.79 -18.99
CA LYS A 194 -1.23 3.08 -19.65
C LYS A 194 -2.50 3.81 -19.14
N SER A 195 -3.12 3.37 -18.05
CA SER A 195 -4.33 4.01 -17.48
C SER A 195 -4.05 5.17 -16.53
N VAL A 196 -2.77 5.40 -16.18
CA VAL A 196 -2.33 6.41 -15.21
C VAL A 196 -1.76 7.63 -15.92
N ALA A 197 -2.36 8.80 -15.67
CA ALA A 197 -1.93 10.09 -16.19
C ALA A 197 -1.70 11.09 -15.05
N LEU A 198 -0.90 12.13 -15.31
CA LEU A 198 -0.80 13.31 -14.44
C LEU A 198 -1.85 14.35 -14.86
N SER A 199 -2.34 15.17 -13.93
CA SER A 199 -3.16 16.34 -14.29
C SER A 199 -2.35 17.34 -15.15
N PRO A 200 -3.00 18.19 -15.97
CA PRO A 200 -2.30 19.15 -16.83
C PRO A 200 -1.30 20.05 -16.07
N GLU A 201 -1.64 20.46 -14.85
CA GLU A 201 -0.81 21.29 -13.98
C GLU A 201 0.46 20.55 -13.53
N LEU A 202 0.35 19.24 -13.27
CA LEU A 202 1.49 18.40 -12.92
C LEU A 202 2.34 18.03 -14.13
N GLN A 203 1.74 17.83 -15.32
CA GLN A 203 2.49 17.53 -16.56
C GLN A 203 3.51 18.64 -16.89
N ALA A 204 3.19 19.90 -16.59
CA ALA A 204 4.09 21.04 -16.80
C ALA A 204 5.29 21.10 -15.83
N ILE A 205 5.29 20.32 -14.74
CA ILE A 205 6.26 20.44 -13.62
C ILE A 205 6.98 19.11 -13.33
N ALA A 206 6.35 17.98 -13.61
CA ALA A 206 6.79 16.66 -13.16
C ALA A 206 7.92 16.05 -14.02
N ARG A 207 8.72 15.19 -13.38
CA ARG A 207 9.72 14.33 -14.03
C ARG A 207 9.07 13.01 -14.49
N PRO A 208 9.60 12.32 -15.52
CA PRO A 208 8.84 11.32 -16.27
C PRO A 208 8.58 9.96 -15.59
N SER A 209 9.15 9.65 -14.42
CA SER A 209 9.00 8.33 -13.80
C SER A 209 7.80 8.28 -12.84
N LEU A 210 6.69 7.69 -13.29
CA LEU A 210 5.54 7.41 -12.43
C LEU A 210 5.88 6.51 -11.22
N GLU A 211 6.86 5.61 -11.35
CA GLU A 211 7.31 4.78 -10.22
C GLU A 211 8.01 5.57 -9.10
N HIS A 212 8.56 6.75 -9.41
CA HIS A 212 9.46 7.49 -8.52
C HIS A 212 9.00 8.94 -8.35
N LEU A 213 7.83 9.11 -7.73
CA LEU A 213 7.19 10.41 -7.46
C LEU A 213 7.96 11.32 -6.46
N GLY A 214 9.15 10.92 -6.01
CA GLY A 214 9.99 11.68 -5.09
C GLY A 214 9.77 11.35 -3.61
N GLY A 215 10.25 12.24 -2.74
CA GLY A 215 10.22 12.04 -1.28
C GLY A 215 8.98 12.62 -0.61
N TRP A 216 8.45 11.91 0.39
CA TRP A 216 7.27 12.32 1.17
C TRP A 216 7.64 13.29 2.29
N SER A 217 7.08 14.49 2.25
CA SER A 217 7.17 15.46 3.35
C SER A 217 6.24 15.04 4.49
N ASN A 218 6.49 15.44 5.75
CA ASN A 218 5.50 15.22 6.82
C ASN A 218 4.18 15.94 6.49
N THR A 219 3.05 15.24 6.62
CA THR A 219 1.73 15.65 6.07
C THR A 219 1.66 15.94 4.57
N GLY A 220 2.71 15.60 3.83
CA GLY A 220 2.70 15.59 2.37
C GLY A 220 1.80 14.47 1.87
N TYR A 221 0.98 14.76 0.85
CA TYR A 221 0.02 13.80 0.31
C TYR A 221 0.15 13.58 -1.20
N LEU A 222 -0.23 12.38 -1.64
CA LEU A 222 -0.52 12.05 -3.04
C LEU A 222 -2.04 12.01 -3.18
N GLU A 223 -2.57 12.69 -4.18
CA GLU A 223 -4.00 12.64 -4.52
C GLU A 223 -4.20 11.97 -5.88
N LEU A 224 -5.07 10.97 -5.89
CA LEU A 224 -5.48 10.20 -7.07
C LEU A 224 -6.98 10.34 -7.26
N HIS A 225 -7.41 10.65 -8.48
CA HIS A 225 -8.80 10.55 -8.90
C HIS A 225 -8.91 9.41 -9.92
N LEU A 226 -9.68 8.38 -9.56
CA LEU A 226 -9.86 7.17 -10.36
C LEU A 226 -11.30 7.16 -10.89
N THR A 227 -11.49 6.79 -12.14
CA THR A 227 -12.81 6.75 -12.79
C THR A 227 -12.99 5.47 -13.59
N GLN A 228 -14.18 4.88 -13.50
CA GLN A 228 -14.60 3.75 -14.32
C GLN A 228 -15.67 4.24 -15.31
N THR A 229 -15.37 4.17 -16.61
CA THR A 229 -16.40 4.37 -17.63
C THR A 229 -17.39 3.21 -17.59
N ALA A 230 -18.67 3.50 -17.77
CA ALA A 230 -19.63 2.44 -18.02
C ALA A 230 -19.28 1.79 -19.35
N HIS A 231 -19.20 0.45 -19.40
CA HIS A 231 -19.27 -0.25 -20.68
C HIS A 231 -20.57 0.16 -21.37
N GLU A 232 -20.49 0.76 -22.57
CA GLU A 232 -21.56 0.54 -23.53
C GLU A 232 -21.64 -0.99 -23.73
N PRO A 233 -22.84 -1.59 -23.68
CA PRO A 233 -22.99 -2.95 -24.16
C PRO A 233 -22.53 -2.95 -25.62
N ALA A 234 -21.55 -3.81 -25.93
CA ALA A 234 -21.05 -3.92 -27.29
C ALA A 234 -22.24 -4.17 -28.21
N LYS A 235 -22.53 -3.21 -29.09
CA LYS A 235 -23.51 -3.40 -30.16
C LYS A 235 -22.96 -4.51 -31.04
N PHE A 236 -23.47 -5.73 -30.84
CA PHE A 236 -23.31 -6.79 -31.82
C PHE A 236 -23.96 -6.29 -33.11
N SER A 237 -23.14 -5.77 -34.02
CA SER A 237 -23.55 -5.52 -35.40
C SER A 237 -23.80 -6.88 -36.04
N ALA A 238 -25.06 -7.30 -36.07
CA ALA A 238 -25.53 -8.46 -36.81
C ALA A 238 -25.52 -8.16 -38.32
N ASP A 239 -24.35 -7.85 -38.84
CA ASP A 239 -24.05 -7.65 -40.27
C ASP A 239 -22.69 -8.29 -40.57
N ALA A 240 -22.69 -9.62 -40.58
CA ALA A 240 -21.68 -10.43 -41.24
C ALA A 240 -22.42 -11.36 -42.22
N PRO A 241 -22.18 -11.28 -43.54
CA PRO A 241 -22.88 -12.10 -44.51
C PRO A 241 -22.50 -13.58 -44.36
N PRO A 242 -23.41 -14.52 -44.65
CA PRO A 242 -23.14 -15.95 -44.52
C PRO A 242 -22.11 -16.41 -45.55
N LEU A 243 -21.06 -17.09 -45.10
CA LEU A 243 -20.12 -17.78 -45.99
C LEU A 243 -20.81 -18.97 -46.67
N SER A 244 -20.74 -19.01 -48.00
CA SER A 244 -21.38 -20.01 -48.83
C SER A 244 -20.71 -21.38 -48.75
N VAL A 245 -21.54 -22.42 -48.62
CA VAL A 245 -21.13 -23.83 -48.80
C VAL A 245 -20.80 -24.09 -50.28
N LEU A 246 -19.68 -24.78 -50.53
CA LEU A 246 -19.40 -25.45 -51.80
C LEU A 246 -18.78 -26.82 -51.51
N GLU A 247 -19.52 -27.89 -51.82
CA GLU A 247 -19.02 -29.26 -51.89
C GLU A 247 -18.42 -29.53 -53.28
N HIS A 248 -17.37 -30.34 -53.37
CA HIS A 248 -17.41 -31.68 -54.01
C HIS A 248 -16.02 -32.33 -54.23
N SER A 249 -15.92 -33.61 -53.80
CA SER A 249 -15.12 -34.74 -54.34
C SER A 249 -13.88 -34.49 -55.22
N SER A 250 -12.69 -35.05 -54.91
CA SER A 250 -12.19 -36.40 -55.33
C SER A 250 -10.70 -36.60 -54.86
N LEU A 251 -9.98 -37.74 -54.84
CA LEU A 251 -10.23 -39.19 -55.05
C LEU A 251 -9.08 -40.08 -54.45
N SER A 252 -9.07 -41.38 -54.81
CA SER A 252 -8.05 -42.47 -54.75
C SER A 252 -6.57 -42.13 -55.04
N ALA A 253 -5.53 -42.91 -54.70
CA ALA A 253 -5.34 -44.15 -53.88
C ALA A 253 -3.82 -44.44 -53.73
N GLY A 254 -3.41 -45.36 -52.83
CA GLY A 254 -2.02 -45.85 -52.75
C GLY A 254 -1.77 -46.86 -51.62
N MET A 255 -1.16 -48.02 -51.91
CA MET A 255 -1.01 -49.18 -51.00
C MET A 255 0.46 -49.51 -50.65
N ARG A 256 0.65 -50.30 -49.57
CA ARG A 256 1.86 -51.10 -49.17
C ARG A 256 3.01 -50.29 -48.49
N ALA A 257 3.46 -50.61 -47.27
CA ALA A 257 4.22 -51.79 -46.75
C ALA A 257 5.75 -51.67 -47.05
N ALA A 258 6.71 -52.07 -46.20
CA ALA A 258 6.74 -52.93 -45.00
C ALA A 258 7.69 -52.35 -43.88
N SER A 259 7.65 -52.79 -42.60
CA SER A 259 8.56 -53.74 -41.89
C SER A 259 10.08 -53.44 -41.98
N ASP A 260 10.96 -53.68 -40.99
CA ASP A 260 10.98 -54.57 -39.79
C ASP A 260 11.22 -53.75 -38.47
N GLY A 261 11.11 -54.21 -37.21
CA GLY A 261 11.41 -55.52 -36.56
C GLY A 261 12.82 -55.48 -35.91
N ALA A 262 13.15 -56.16 -34.80
CA ALA A 262 12.40 -56.99 -33.82
C ALA A 262 13.38 -57.31 -32.63
N ASP A 263 13.02 -57.73 -31.40
CA ASP A 263 11.81 -57.57 -30.57
C ASP A 263 12.09 -58.04 -29.10
N GLU A 264 11.07 -58.10 -28.22
CA GLU A 264 10.96 -59.02 -27.05
C GLU A 264 11.84 -58.72 -25.78
N VAL A 265 11.43 -58.91 -24.52
CA VAL A 265 10.84 -60.10 -23.84
C VAL A 265 9.99 -59.74 -22.59
N GLN A 266 8.88 -60.47 -22.36
CA GLN A 266 8.10 -60.63 -21.10
C GLN A 266 8.37 -62.05 -20.50
N PRO A 267 7.95 -62.50 -19.27
CA PRO A 267 6.74 -62.11 -18.50
C PRO A 267 6.78 -62.18 -16.93
N VAL A 268 5.57 -61.96 -16.37
CA VAL A 268 5.01 -62.18 -15.01
C VAL A 268 4.93 -63.67 -14.53
N PRO A 269 4.33 -64.06 -13.38
CA PRO A 269 4.12 -63.45 -12.02
C PRO A 269 4.41 -64.42 -10.81
N SER A 270 4.12 -63.99 -9.56
CA SER A 270 3.38 -64.75 -8.48
C SER A 270 4.00 -64.80 -7.06
N ASN A 271 3.13 -64.62 -6.07
CA ASN A 271 3.12 -64.93 -4.61
C ASN A 271 4.36 -65.52 -3.88
N ASP A 272 4.66 -64.99 -2.67
CA ASP A 272 4.43 -65.72 -1.39
C ASP A 272 4.67 -64.85 -0.11
N ILE A 273 4.22 -65.37 1.04
CA ILE A 273 4.20 -64.84 2.44
C ILE A 273 4.63 -66.04 3.35
N PRO A 274 5.26 -65.96 4.57
CA PRO A 274 5.35 -64.87 5.58
C PRO A 274 6.70 -64.69 6.37
N VAL A 275 6.68 -63.80 7.38
CA VAL A 275 7.46 -63.76 8.67
C VAL A 275 8.99 -63.55 8.67
N ALA A 276 9.44 -62.43 9.26
CA ALA A 276 10.44 -62.37 10.35
C ALA A 276 10.52 -60.96 11.00
N GLN A 277 11.10 -60.89 12.21
CA GLN A 277 10.87 -59.91 13.28
C GLN A 277 11.68 -58.58 13.25
N GLN A 278 11.02 -57.55 13.81
CA GLN A 278 11.54 -56.52 14.75
C GLN A 278 12.54 -55.41 14.35
N THR A 279 12.44 -54.32 15.13
CA THR A 279 13.30 -53.12 15.21
C THR A 279 13.10 -52.12 14.05
N THR A 280 13.05 -50.77 14.21
CA THR A 280 13.32 -49.86 15.34
C THR A 280 12.43 -48.58 15.27
N SER A 281 12.38 -47.84 16.38
CA SER A 281 12.23 -46.37 16.49
C SER A 281 10.99 -45.65 15.95
N GLU A 282 10.19 -45.14 16.89
CA GLU A 282 9.22 -44.06 16.66
C GLU A 282 9.90 -42.80 16.09
N LYS A 283 9.27 -42.16 15.10
CA LYS A 283 9.68 -40.83 14.62
C LYS A 283 8.48 -39.90 14.58
N LEU A 284 8.42 -39.02 15.58
CA LEU A 284 7.37 -38.02 15.75
C LEU A 284 7.31 -37.09 14.52
N SER A 285 6.19 -37.08 13.81
CA SER A 285 6.01 -36.28 12.59
C SER A 285 5.72 -34.81 12.93
N SER A 286 6.66 -33.92 12.59
CA SER A 286 6.44 -32.46 12.58
C SER A 286 5.33 -32.07 11.58
N PRO A 287 4.47 -31.08 11.89
CA PRO A 287 3.40 -30.67 11.00
C PRO A 287 3.95 -30.07 9.70
N ALA A 288 3.32 -30.40 8.57
CA ALA A 288 3.73 -29.92 7.26
C ALA A 288 3.46 -28.40 7.11
N THR A 289 4.52 -27.65 6.77
CA THR A 289 4.39 -26.22 6.42
C THR A 289 3.61 -26.08 5.11
N VAL A 290 2.34 -25.69 5.20
CA VAL A 290 1.53 -25.33 4.04
C VAL A 290 2.12 -24.05 3.43
N ALA A 291 2.67 -24.15 2.22
CA ALA A 291 3.13 -22.99 1.48
C ALA A 291 1.95 -22.02 1.22
N PRO A 292 2.12 -20.70 1.40
CA PRO A 292 1.03 -19.75 1.19
C PRO A 292 0.60 -19.77 -0.28
N ARG A 293 -0.70 -19.95 -0.52
CA ARG A 293 -1.27 -19.86 -1.87
C ARG A 293 -1.03 -18.46 -2.43
N SER A 294 -0.22 -18.38 -3.49
CA SER A 294 -0.06 -17.15 -4.28
C SER A 294 -1.38 -16.87 -5.00
N MET A 295 -2.20 -15.98 -4.45
CA MET A 295 -3.37 -15.45 -5.16
C MET A 295 -2.90 -14.72 -6.43
N PRO A 296 -3.62 -14.83 -7.56
CA PRO A 296 -3.27 -14.11 -8.77
C PRO A 296 -3.39 -12.60 -8.56
N LEU A 297 -2.47 -11.83 -9.14
CA LEU A 297 -2.39 -10.39 -8.98
C LEU A 297 -3.62 -9.70 -9.60
N GLN A 298 -4.53 -9.21 -8.76
CA GLN A 298 -5.82 -8.67 -9.20
C GLN A 298 -5.64 -7.27 -9.81
N ILE A 299 -6.12 -7.05 -11.05
CA ILE A 299 -5.99 -5.76 -11.74
C ILE A 299 -7.34 -5.04 -11.78
N ALA A 300 -7.33 -3.73 -11.53
CA ALA A 300 -8.49 -2.84 -11.55
C ALA A 300 -8.95 -2.51 -12.99
N TYR A 301 -9.32 -3.51 -13.78
CA TYR A 301 -9.74 -3.34 -15.18
C TYR A 301 -10.92 -2.36 -15.34
N GLY A 302 -10.89 -1.60 -16.44
CA GLY A 302 -11.88 -0.57 -16.75
C GLY A 302 -11.71 0.76 -15.99
N TRP A 303 -10.79 0.83 -15.01
CA TRP A 303 -10.49 2.07 -14.31
C TRP A 303 -9.35 2.85 -14.99
N THR A 304 -9.46 4.17 -15.00
CA THR A 304 -8.39 5.12 -15.32
C THR A 304 -8.04 5.93 -14.08
N THR A 305 -6.82 6.44 -13.99
CA THR A 305 -6.31 7.18 -12.82
C THR A 305 -5.65 8.48 -13.25
N THR A 306 -6.10 9.61 -12.69
CA THR A 306 -5.41 10.89 -12.78
C THR A 306 -4.75 11.21 -11.45
N ILE A 307 -3.44 11.44 -11.45
CA ILE A 307 -2.72 12.00 -10.29
C ILE A 307 -2.98 13.51 -10.27
N LEU A 308 -3.56 14.03 -9.19
CA LEU A 308 -3.93 15.44 -9.02
C LEU A 308 -2.93 16.24 -8.18
N ALA A 309 -2.25 15.60 -7.22
CA ALA A 309 -1.22 16.23 -6.41
C ALA A 309 -0.12 15.22 -6.06
N ILE A 310 1.15 15.62 -6.18
CA ILE A 310 2.32 14.83 -5.73
C ILE A 310 2.99 15.59 -4.59
N ASN A 311 3.04 14.98 -3.39
CA ASN A 311 3.63 15.58 -2.19
C ASN A 311 3.02 16.96 -1.87
N GLY A 312 1.69 17.06 -1.96
CA GLY A 312 0.90 18.27 -1.71
C GLY A 312 1.15 18.85 -0.32
N LYS A 313 1.31 20.18 -0.25
CA LYS A 313 1.85 20.91 0.90
C LYS A 313 1.26 22.32 1.09
N ASP A 314 0.21 22.64 0.36
CA ASP A 314 -0.47 23.93 0.37
C ASP A 314 -1.01 24.31 1.76
N HIS A 315 -1.44 23.34 2.57
CA HIS A 315 -1.79 23.53 3.99
C HIS A 315 -0.63 23.99 4.88
N LEU A 316 0.62 23.77 4.47
CA LEU A 316 1.83 24.20 5.18
C LEU A 316 2.22 25.65 4.85
N LYS A 317 1.58 26.30 3.87
CA LYS A 317 1.87 27.69 3.49
C LYS A 317 1.71 28.60 4.72
N GLY A 318 2.77 29.33 5.06
CA GLY A 318 2.81 30.20 6.24
C GLY A 318 2.78 29.48 7.59
N LEU A 319 2.94 28.15 7.67
CA LEU A 319 3.17 27.47 8.94
C LEU A 319 4.64 27.65 9.35
N LYS A 320 4.87 28.34 10.48
CA LYS A 320 6.20 28.47 11.09
C LYS A 320 6.27 27.60 12.34
N ARG A 321 7.42 26.95 12.57
CA ARG A 321 7.71 26.25 13.83
C ARG A 321 7.76 27.25 14.98
N THR A 322 7.11 26.95 16.10
CA THR A 322 7.23 27.75 17.33
C THR A 322 8.67 27.69 17.86
N GLY A 323 9.26 28.86 18.12
CA GLY A 323 10.64 29.00 18.62
C GLY A 323 10.84 28.46 20.05
N GLY A 324 12.07 28.61 20.56
CA GLY A 324 12.41 28.21 21.93
C GLY A 324 12.32 26.70 22.21
N GLY A 325 12.52 25.85 21.19
CA GLY A 325 12.42 24.39 21.30
C GLY A 325 10.99 23.84 21.37
N VAL A 326 9.99 24.65 21.76
CA VAL A 326 8.59 24.24 21.96
C VAL A 326 7.99 23.57 20.71
N GLY A 327 8.26 24.10 19.51
CA GLY A 327 7.77 23.51 18.26
C GLY A 327 8.34 22.11 17.94
N SER A 328 9.51 21.77 18.49
CA SER A 328 10.19 20.49 18.31
C SER A 328 9.97 19.50 19.46
N SER A 329 9.47 19.96 20.61
CA SER A 329 9.08 19.10 21.73
C SER A 329 7.85 18.26 21.38
N ARG A 330 7.67 17.12 22.08
CA ARG A 330 6.47 16.28 21.99
C ARG A 330 5.20 17.10 22.20
N HIS A 331 4.14 16.76 21.48
CA HIS A 331 2.85 17.42 21.66
C HIS A 331 2.22 17.02 23.01
N ASP A 332 2.08 17.99 23.91
CA ASP A 332 1.40 17.84 25.20
C ASP A 332 -0.03 18.41 25.10
N ALA A 333 -1.02 17.54 25.28
CA ALA A 333 -2.43 17.90 25.19
C ALA A 333 -2.94 18.82 26.33
N SER A 334 -2.18 18.96 27.43
CA SER A 334 -2.49 19.92 28.49
C SER A 334 -2.15 21.37 28.11
N GLN A 335 -1.28 21.57 27.11
CA GLN A 335 -0.87 22.90 26.67
C GLN A 335 -1.99 23.64 25.93
N LYS A 336 -2.58 24.62 26.60
CA LYS A 336 -3.56 25.53 26.01
C LYS A 336 -2.87 26.65 25.21
N ASN A 337 -3.54 27.14 24.17
CA ASN A 337 -3.08 28.32 23.45
C ASN A 337 -3.20 29.57 24.34
N ILE A 338 -2.33 30.56 24.15
CA ILE A 338 -2.32 31.78 24.98
C ILE A 338 -3.65 32.55 24.88
N ASP A 339 -4.32 32.47 23.73
CA ASP A 339 -5.66 33.02 23.47
C ASP A 339 -6.76 32.44 24.40
N MET A 340 -6.53 31.33 25.10
CA MET A 340 -7.44 30.83 26.13
C MET A 340 -7.28 31.55 27.49
N PHE A 341 -6.12 32.13 27.75
CA PHE A 341 -5.86 32.92 28.96
C PHE A 341 -6.39 34.35 28.81
N PHE A 342 -6.44 34.86 27.57
CA PHE A 342 -7.11 36.12 27.24
C PHE A 342 -8.60 35.88 27.02
N LYS A 343 -9.43 36.22 28.02
CA LYS A 343 -10.90 36.24 27.85
C LYS A 343 -11.24 37.05 26.60
N ARG A 344 -11.95 36.44 25.63
CA ARG A 344 -12.54 37.17 24.50
C ARG A 344 -13.33 38.34 25.05
N ARG A 345 -12.91 39.58 24.74
CA ARG A 345 -13.76 40.75 24.95
C ARG A 345 -15.07 40.48 24.19
N LYS A 346 -16.20 40.53 24.91
CA LYS A 346 -17.49 40.66 24.24
C LYS A 346 -17.44 41.99 23.48
N VAL A 347 -17.57 41.91 22.16
CA VAL A 347 -17.87 43.02 21.27
C VAL A 347 -19.37 42.96 21.01
#